data_AF-A0A3E0D343-F1
#
_entry.id   AF-A0A3E0D343-F1
#
_cell.length_a   1.000
_cell.length_b   1.000
_cell.length_c   1.000
_cell.angle_alpha   90.00
_cell.angle_beta   90.00
_cell.angle_gamma   90.00
#
_symmetry.space_group_name_H-M   'P 1'
#
loop_
_entity.id
_entity.type
_entity.pdbx_description
1 polymer ?
#
loop_
_entity_poly.entity_id
_entity_poly.type
_entity_poly.pdbx_seq_one_letter_code
_entity_poly.pdbx_strand_id
1 'polypeptide(L)'
;MDKKLIQQLTEYGQNLTSGGVNEIAIANVIALVITELQQKPVPEAYMGYALYDSDSMLYEQGKVILSKKARNKHEELIKKIAV
;
A
#
# COMPACT_ATOMS: atom_id res chain seq x y z
N MET A 1 13.40 5.23 -4.05
CA MET A 1 12.76 6.46 -4.56
C MET A 1 12.36 6.18 -6.00
N ASP A 2 11.10 6.44 -6.39
CA ASP A 2 10.59 6.09 -7.72
C ASP A 2 11.35 6.88 -8.82
N LYS A 3 11.74 6.20 -9.91
CA LYS A 3 12.43 6.85 -11.05
C LYS A 3 11.56 7.90 -11.73
N LYS A 4 10.25 7.71 -11.75
CA LYS A 4 9.27 8.64 -12.30
C LYS A 4 9.21 9.94 -11.48
N LEU A 5 9.29 9.84 -10.15
CA LEU A 5 9.32 11.00 -9.26
C LEU A 5 10.57 11.85 -9.52
N ILE A 6 11.73 11.21 -9.65
CA ILE A 6 13.00 11.90 -9.94
C ILE A 6 12.90 12.64 -11.28
N GLN A 7 12.31 12.01 -12.29
CA GLN A 7 12.11 12.62 -13.59
C GLN A 7 11.16 13.83 -13.52
N GLN A 8 10.00 13.69 -12.86
CA GLN A 8 9.03 14.77 -12.70
C GLN A 8 9.61 15.96 -11.92
N LEU A 9 10.37 15.71 -10.84
CA LEU A 9 11.06 16.76 -10.08
C LEU A 9 12.15 17.46 -10.91
N THR A 10 12.84 16.71 -11.79
CA THR A 10 13.88 17.27 -12.67
C THR A 10 13.27 18.16 -13.76
N GLU A 11 12.23 17.68 -14.45
CA GLU A 11 11.45 18.45 -15.42
C GLU A 11 10.87 19.71 -14.77
N TYR A 12 10.44 19.59 -13.51
CA TYR A 12 9.93 20.72 -12.75
C TYR A 12 10.99 21.76 -12.39
N GLY A 13 12.15 21.31 -11.90
CA GLY A 13 13.28 22.19 -11.59
C GLY A 13 13.74 23.00 -12.81
N GLN A 14 13.72 22.38 -13.99
CA GLN A 14 14.03 23.07 -15.25
C GLN A 14 12.99 24.16 -15.60
N ASN A 15 11.71 23.90 -15.38
CA ASN A 15 10.64 24.88 -15.61
C ASN A 15 10.69 26.07 -14.61
N LEU A 16 11.12 25.83 -13.37
CA LEU A 16 11.33 26.87 -12.35
C LEU A 16 12.49 27.81 -12.71
N THR A 17 13.58 27.29 -13.27
CA THR A 17 14.74 28.09 -13.66
C THR A 17 14.47 29.07 -14.80
N SER A 18 13.46 28.81 -15.63
CA SER A 18 13.07 29.67 -16.75
C SER A 18 12.03 30.75 -16.42
N GLY A 19 11.27 30.61 -15.33
CA GLY A 19 10.11 31.47 -15.03
C GLY A 19 10.13 32.18 -13.68
N GLY A 20 11.14 31.93 -12.83
CA GLY A 20 11.16 32.41 -11.45
C GLY A 20 10.27 31.56 -10.52
N VAL A 21 10.56 31.60 -9.22
CA VAL A 21 9.80 30.83 -8.22
C VAL A 21 8.44 31.50 -7.99
N ASN A 22 7.38 30.87 -8.48
CA ASN A 22 5.98 31.30 -8.28
C ASN A 22 5.30 30.38 -7.23
N GLU A 23 4.31 30.88 -6.49
CA GLU A 23 3.56 30.17 -5.45
C GLU A 23 2.85 28.91 -5.98
N ILE A 24 2.29 28.99 -7.19
CA ILE A 24 1.74 27.84 -7.92
C ILE A 24 2.81 26.77 -8.06
N ALA A 25 4.05 27.22 -8.23
CA ALA A 25 5.13 26.32 -8.49
C ALA A 25 5.55 25.51 -7.25
N ILE A 26 5.49 26.13 -6.07
CA ILE A 26 5.70 25.44 -4.79
C ILE A 26 4.54 24.48 -4.50
N ALA A 27 3.30 24.88 -4.82
CA ALA A 27 2.10 24.06 -4.59
C ALA A 27 2.15 22.72 -5.34
N ASN A 28 2.62 22.71 -6.59
CA ASN A 28 2.73 21.47 -7.37
C ASN A 28 3.77 20.49 -6.82
N VAL A 29 4.89 20.99 -6.29
CA VAL A 29 5.90 20.12 -5.64
C VAL A 29 5.33 19.50 -4.37
N ILE A 30 4.63 20.30 -3.55
CA ILE A 30 3.95 19.80 -2.35
C ILE A 30 2.90 18.75 -2.73
N ALA A 31 2.09 19.01 -3.76
CA ALA A 31 1.08 18.06 -4.24
C ALA A 31 1.72 16.74 -4.74
N LEU A 32 2.83 16.82 -5.46
CA LEU A 32 3.57 15.65 -5.92
C LEU A 32 4.12 14.82 -4.75
N VAL A 33 4.72 15.48 -3.75
CA VAL A 33 5.23 14.84 -2.54
C VAL A 33 4.09 14.21 -1.72
N ILE A 34 2.96 14.90 -1.53
CA ILE A 34 1.78 14.37 -0.83
C ILE A 34 1.22 13.15 -1.57
N THR A 35 1.08 13.22 -2.89
CA THR A 35 0.56 12.12 -3.70
C THR A 35 1.44 10.89 -3.56
N GLU A 36 2.76 11.06 -3.56
CA GLU A 36 3.70 9.95 -3.40
C GLU A 36 3.71 9.38 -1.98
N LEU A 37 3.59 10.23 -0.95
CA LEU A 37 3.46 9.79 0.44
C LEU A 37 2.13 9.07 0.70
N GLN A 38 1.08 9.42 -0.02
CA GLN A 38 -0.23 8.76 0.04
C GLN A 38 -0.28 7.48 -0.81
N GLN A 39 0.44 7.43 -1.93
CA GLN A 39 0.50 6.26 -2.81
C GLN A 39 1.54 5.23 -2.35
N LYS A 40 1.25 4.61 -1.20
CA LYS A 40 1.32 3.15 -1.13
C LYS A 40 0.05 2.68 -0.44
N PRO A 41 -0.99 2.23 -1.17
CA PRO A 41 -1.80 1.18 -0.60
C PRO A 41 -0.83 0.04 -0.33
N VAL A 42 -0.32 -0.03 0.91
CA VAL A 42 0.35 -1.23 1.39
C VAL A 42 -0.63 -2.34 1.03
N PRO A 43 -0.24 -3.34 0.21
CA PRO A 43 -1.13 -4.45 -0.09
C PRO A 43 -1.60 -4.95 1.26
N GLU A 44 -2.91 -4.86 1.52
CA GLU A 44 -3.45 -5.32 2.79
C GLU A 44 -3.05 -6.79 2.89
N ALA A 45 -2.07 -7.05 3.76
CA ALA A 45 -1.48 -8.37 3.89
C ALA A 45 -2.61 -9.32 4.26
N TYR A 46 -2.63 -10.51 3.69
CA TYR A 46 -3.69 -11.46 3.92
C TYR A 46 -3.12 -12.79 4.39
N MET A 47 -3.90 -13.48 5.21
CA MET A 47 -3.65 -14.87 5.61
C MET A 47 -4.59 -15.77 4.81
N GLY A 48 -4.02 -16.67 4.01
CA GLY A 48 -4.76 -17.73 3.35
C GLY A 48 -4.90 -18.94 4.27
N TYR A 49 -6.05 -19.62 4.21
CA TYR A 49 -6.28 -20.84 4.98
C TYR A 49 -7.06 -21.88 4.16
N ALA A 50 -6.87 -23.15 4.54
CA ALA A 50 -7.64 -24.30 4.07
C ALA A 50 -7.93 -25.21 5.27
N LEU A 51 -9.20 -25.55 5.47
CA LEU A 51 -9.70 -26.40 6.53
C LEU A 51 -10.03 -27.76 5.95
N TYR A 52 -9.51 -28.80 6.58
CA TYR A 52 -9.79 -30.18 6.23
C TYR A 52 -10.52 -30.86 7.40
N ASP A 53 -11.42 -31.78 7.08
CA ASP A 53 -12.02 -32.64 8.09
C ASP A 53 -11.07 -33.78 8.51
N SER A 54 -11.54 -34.67 9.40
CA SER A 54 -10.76 -35.81 9.90
C SER A 54 -10.37 -36.80 8.82
N ASP A 55 -11.14 -36.87 7.73
CA ASP A 55 -10.88 -37.76 6.59
C ASP A 55 -9.99 -37.09 5.54
N SER A 56 -9.40 -35.94 5.88
CA SER A 56 -8.56 -35.12 5.00
C SER A 56 -9.30 -34.58 3.77
N MET A 57 -10.63 -34.48 3.83
CA MET A 57 -11.41 -33.84 2.77
C MET A 57 -11.46 -32.33 2.99
N LEU A 58 -11.35 -31.54 1.91
CA LEU A 58 -11.38 -30.08 1.98
C LEU A 58 -12.79 -29.61 2.36
N TYR A 59 -12.91 -28.98 3.53
CA TYR A 59 -14.15 -28.42 4.05
C TYR A 59 -14.34 -26.96 3.65
N GLU A 60 -13.30 -26.13 3.79
CA GLU A 60 -13.36 -24.70 3.45
C GLU A 60 -11.98 -24.15 3.08
N GLN A 61 -11.92 -23.16 2.20
CA GLN A 61 -10.70 -22.38 1.96
C GLN A 61 -11.02 -20.90 1.76
N GLY A 62 -10.10 -20.02 2.13
CA GLY A 62 -10.34 -18.59 2.00
C GLY A 62 -9.13 -17.72 2.30
N LYS A 63 -9.38 -16.42 2.32
CA LYS A 63 -8.39 -15.38 2.60
C LYS A 63 -9.00 -14.40 3.61
N VAL A 64 -8.22 -14.00 4.61
CA VAL A 64 -8.60 -12.98 5.59
C VAL A 64 -7.59 -11.84 5.53
N ILE A 65 -8.10 -10.62 5.43
CA ILE A 65 -7.27 -9.41 5.48
C ILE A 65 -6.72 -9.26 6.90
N LEU A 66 -5.41 -9.15 7.02
CA LEU A 66 -4.72 -8.91 8.28
C LEU A 66 -4.94 -7.49 8.76
N SER A 67 -5.04 -7.32 10.08
CA SER A 67 -5.17 -5.99 10.64
C SER A 67 -3.93 -5.14 10.38
N LYS A 68 -4.08 -3.82 10.27
CA LYS A 68 -2.94 -2.89 10.18
C LYS A 68 -1.99 -2.96 11.40
N LYS A 69 -2.46 -3.57 12.51
CA LYS A 69 -1.69 -3.81 13.74
C LYS A 69 -0.80 -5.06 13.66
N ALA A 70 -1.01 -5.93 12.67
CA ALA A 70 -0.20 -7.14 12.41
C ALA A 70 1.19 -6.83 11.83
N ARG A 71 1.47 -5.58 11.48
CA ARG A 71 2.76 -5.18 10.90
C ARG A 71 3.89 -5.54 11.87
N ASN A 72 4.75 -6.46 11.45
CA ASN A 72 5.85 -7.03 12.24
C ASN A 72 5.42 -7.87 13.47
N LYS A 73 4.19 -8.41 13.46
CA LYS A 73 3.64 -9.27 14.53
C LYS A 73 2.96 -10.50 13.95
N HIS A 74 2.80 -11.55 14.76
CA HIS A 74 1.95 -12.69 14.44
C HIS A 74 0.49 -12.34 14.74
N GLU A 75 -0.43 -12.71 13.84
CA GLU A 75 -1.88 -12.61 14.03
C GLU A 75 -2.48 -13.99 13.83
N GLU A 76 -3.30 -14.44 14.78
CA GLU A 76 -3.93 -15.77 14.75
C GLU A 76 -5.31 -15.69 14.12
N LEU A 77 -5.64 -16.66 13.25
CA LEU A 77 -6.98 -16.80 12.71
C LEU A 77 -7.89 -17.54 13.70
N ILE A 78 -8.77 -16.80 14.38
CA ILE A 78 -9.80 -17.41 15.24
C ILE A 78 -11.14 -17.35 14.50
N LYS A 79 -11.59 -18.49 13.96
CA LYS A 79 -12.88 -18.62 13.28
C LYS A 79 -13.72 -19.70 13.95
N LYS A 80 -14.98 -19.38 14.29
CA LYS A 80 -15.96 -20.40 14.68
C LYS A 80 -16.41 -21.14 13.43
N ILE A 81 -16.13 -22.43 13.38
CA ILE A 81 -16.68 -23.32 12.36
C ILE A 81 -18.09 -23.69 12.82
N ALA A 82 -19.11 -23.38 12.02
CA ALA A 82 -20.45 -23.87 12.28
C ALA A 82 -20.49 -25.34 11.87
N VAL A 83 -20.57 -26.23 12.87
CA VAL A 83 -20.80 -27.66 12.69
C VAL A 83 -22.29 -27.92 12.59
#